data_AF-A0A368KMU1-F1
#
_entry.id   AF-A0A368KMU1-F1
#
_cell.length_a   1.000
_cell.length_b   1.000
_cell.length_c   1.000
_cell.angle_alpha   90.00
_cell.angle_beta   90.00
_cell.angle_gamma   90.00
#
_symmetry.space_group_name_H-M   'P 1'
#
loop_
_entity.id
_entity.type
_entity.pdbx_description
1 polymer ?
#
loop_
_entity_poly.entity_id
_entity_poly.type
_entity_poly.pdbx_seq_one_letter_code
_entity_poly.pdbx_strand_id
1 'polypeptide(L)'
;MPGRTPAASFVRATSPERISMPIVDAVVACPVHDSFRVQAVAGMFDVPLAEKTSRQFSVELPSADQAWQVGMIVGESGSGKSTVAQAAYGNQLVRSFRWPREAALVDGFPSRLTAREVVRTLTSVGLSSPPTWCKPYHVLSTGEKFRADLARSIVRGQPVVAFDEYSSVVDRETARFGSLALRKGIERGQIGCQFVAVTCHQDVIPWLRPDWVLDMNRGELTWRCLRQPRLDLRIYAASRDAWPLFAPHHYLDGQLNPCARCFVGMLEDQPAALVAVLNHFHRKRFRISRLVTLPSFQGVGVGSAMLDGVAQLLADDGAELITISGSHPAIVAHANRSPQWQFSKLLKTGRKGSGMFQDQWKTSQGRAVATFRWIGSPESTFANRNHLPQ
;
A
#
# COMPACT_ATOMS: atom_id res chain seq x y z
N MET A 1 -61.83 -4.84 -31.65
CA MET A 1 -60.59 -5.45 -31.12
C MET A 1 -59.81 -4.36 -30.41
N PRO A 2 -59.85 -4.33 -29.07
CA PRO A 2 -58.59 -4.36 -28.35
C PRO A 2 -58.62 -5.37 -27.19
N GLY A 3 -57.57 -6.18 -27.13
CA GLY A 3 -57.40 -7.27 -26.16
C GLY A 3 -57.09 -6.77 -24.76
N ARG A 4 -57.62 -7.51 -23.78
CA ARG A 4 -57.21 -7.48 -22.38
C ARG A 4 -55.74 -7.87 -22.26
N THR A 5 -54.94 -7.04 -21.61
CA THR A 5 -53.58 -7.36 -21.14
C THR A 5 -53.64 -7.59 -19.62
N PRO A 6 -52.92 -8.58 -19.06
CA PRO A 6 -53.15 -9.08 -17.71
C PRO A 6 -52.45 -8.25 -16.62
N ALA A 7 -52.97 -8.37 -15.41
CA ALA A 7 -52.51 -7.72 -14.19
C ALA A 7 -51.02 -7.95 -13.92
N ALA A 8 -50.29 -6.87 -13.65
CA ALA A 8 -48.94 -6.92 -13.11
C ALA A 8 -48.99 -7.50 -11.69
N SER A 9 -48.43 -8.69 -11.51
CA SER A 9 -48.15 -9.27 -10.21
C SER A 9 -47.05 -8.47 -9.51
N PHE A 10 -47.40 -7.87 -8.38
CA PHE A 10 -46.44 -7.30 -7.45
C PHE A 10 -45.54 -8.44 -6.91
N VAL A 11 -44.30 -8.51 -7.39
CA VAL A 11 -43.25 -9.23 -6.68
C VAL A 11 -42.93 -8.41 -5.44
N ARG A 12 -43.47 -8.84 -4.29
CA ARG A 12 -43.02 -8.39 -2.97
C ARG A 12 -41.50 -8.56 -2.94
N ALA A 13 -40.78 -7.46 -2.78
CA ALA A 13 -39.39 -7.50 -2.37
C ALA A 13 -39.33 -8.31 -1.07
N THR A 14 -38.72 -9.48 -1.14
CA THR A 14 -38.34 -10.27 0.03
C THR A 14 -37.47 -9.39 0.90
N SER A 15 -37.90 -9.22 2.14
CA SER A 15 -37.16 -8.56 3.22
C SER A 15 -35.68 -8.97 3.18
N PRO A 16 -34.73 -8.05 3.38
CA PRO A 16 -33.34 -8.45 3.52
C PRO A 16 -33.25 -9.41 4.71
N GLU A 17 -32.75 -10.62 4.44
CA GLU A 17 -32.40 -11.57 5.50
C GLU A 17 -31.60 -10.82 6.56
N ARG A 18 -32.03 -10.94 7.82
CA ARG A 18 -31.31 -10.37 8.95
C ARG A 18 -29.91 -10.96 8.96
N ILE A 19 -28.94 -10.17 8.55
CA ILE A 19 -27.52 -10.47 8.64
C ILE A 19 -27.25 -10.78 10.12
N SER A 20 -26.94 -12.05 10.43
CA SER A 20 -26.54 -12.45 11.78
C SER A 20 -25.22 -11.76 12.11
N MET A 21 -25.28 -10.65 12.84
CA MET A 21 -24.12 -9.97 13.41
C MET A 21 -23.89 -10.56 14.80
N PRO A 22 -22.81 -11.32 15.03
CA PRO A 22 -22.51 -11.77 16.39
C PRO A 22 -22.27 -10.55 17.29
N ILE A 23 -22.99 -10.52 18.41
CA ILE A 23 -22.72 -9.59 19.49
C ILE A 23 -21.46 -10.05 20.19
N VAL A 24 -20.44 -9.19 20.22
CA VAL A 24 -19.20 -9.43 20.96
C VAL A 24 -19.33 -8.70 22.30
N ASP A 25 -19.62 -9.47 23.34
CA ASP A 25 -19.58 -9.01 24.71
C ASP A 25 -18.14 -9.08 25.24
N ALA A 26 -17.49 -7.93 25.33
CA ALA A 26 -16.16 -7.77 25.89
C ALA A 26 -16.24 -7.14 27.28
N VAL A 27 -16.01 -7.95 28.32
CA VAL A 27 -15.90 -7.46 29.70
C VAL A 27 -14.43 -7.22 30.03
N VAL A 28 -14.04 -5.95 30.27
CA VAL A 28 -12.79 -5.64 30.96
C VAL A 28 -13.07 -5.65 32.45
N ALA A 29 -12.61 -6.67 33.17
CA ALA A 29 -12.46 -6.61 34.62
C ALA A 29 -10.99 -6.34 34.93
N CYS A 30 -10.70 -5.23 35.60
CA CYS A 30 -9.38 -4.95 36.16
C CYS A 30 -9.47 -5.13 37.69
N PRO A 31 -9.29 -6.36 38.21
CA PRO A 31 -9.22 -6.56 39.65
C PRO A 31 -8.03 -5.77 40.19
N VAL A 32 -8.31 -4.72 40.95
CA VAL A 32 -7.26 -3.90 41.57
C VAL A 32 -6.74 -4.65 42.79
N HIS A 33 -5.43 -4.85 42.85
CA HIS A 33 -4.78 -5.48 43.99
C HIS A 33 -4.98 -4.64 45.25
N ASP A 34 -5.62 -5.22 46.26
CA ASP A 34 -5.89 -4.55 47.53
C ASP A 34 -4.59 -4.35 48.31
N SER A 35 -4.04 -3.15 48.24
CA SER A 35 -2.83 -2.77 48.97
C SER A 35 -3.09 -1.51 49.77
N PHE A 36 -2.32 -1.31 50.83
CA PHE A 36 -2.40 -0.11 51.65
C PHE A 36 -2.37 1.19 50.82
N ARG A 37 -1.51 1.26 49.79
CA ARG A 37 -1.43 2.43 48.90
C ARG A 37 -2.68 2.62 48.05
N VAL A 38 -3.28 1.53 47.56
CA VAL A 38 -4.54 1.57 46.79
C VAL A 38 -5.70 2.05 47.67
N GLN A 39 -5.82 1.54 48.88
CA GLN A 39 -6.85 1.96 49.84
C GLN A 39 -6.67 3.41 50.29
N ALA A 40 -5.42 3.82 50.55
CA ALA A 40 -5.12 5.21 50.91
C ALA A 40 -5.50 6.18 49.79
N VAL A 41 -5.16 5.89 48.52
CA VAL A 41 -5.55 6.72 47.38
C VAL A 41 -7.07 6.69 47.15
N ALA A 42 -7.70 5.52 47.24
CA ALA A 42 -9.14 5.41 47.09
C ALA A 42 -9.90 6.20 48.17
N GLY A 43 -9.45 6.15 49.42
CA GLY A 43 -10.02 6.93 50.51
C GLY A 43 -9.73 8.44 50.41
N MET A 44 -8.54 8.83 49.94
CA MET A 44 -8.16 10.24 49.74
C MET A 44 -9.02 10.94 48.68
N PHE A 45 -9.50 10.20 47.68
CA PHE A 45 -10.22 10.75 46.53
C PHE A 45 -11.65 10.18 46.36
N ASP A 46 -12.15 9.46 47.36
CA ASP A 46 -13.46 8.79 47.39
C ASP A 46 -13.76 7.98 46.11
N VAL A 47 -12.80 7.14 45.71
CA VAL A 47 -12.88 6.34 44.47
C VAL A 47 -13.63 5.05 44.76
N PRO A 48 -14.81 4.80 44.17
CA PRO A 48 -15.51 3.53 44.33
C PRO A 48 -14.78 2.44 43.53
N LEU A 49 -13.86 1.75 44.22
CA LEU A 49 -12.99 0.73 43.62
C LEU A 49 -13.76 -0.43 42.99
N ALA A 50 -14.95 -0.79 43.51
CA ALA A 50 -15.76 -1.88 42.98
C ALA A 50 -16.55 -1.51 41.70
N GLU A 51 -17.00 -0.25 41.58
CA GLU A 51 -17.82 0.21 40.45
C GLU A 51 -16.97 0.70 39.27
N LYS A 52 -15.76 1.21 39.53
CA LYS A 52 -14.87 1.77 38.49
C LYS A 52 -13.87 0.76 37.90
N THR A 53 -13.82 -0.47 38.41
CA THR A 53 -12.85 -1.51 37.99
C THR A 53 -13.32 -2.42 36.88
N SER A 54 -14.60 -2.38 36.52
CA SER A 54 -15.12 -3.14 35.39
C SER A 54 -15.81 -2.25 34.37
N ARG A 55 -15.48 -2.45 33.09
CA ARG A 55 -16.19 -1.85 31.95
C ARG A 55 -16.66 -2.96 31.03
N GLN A 56 -17.95 -3.02 30.79
CA GLN A 56 -18.54 -3.94 29.83
C GLN A 56 -18.76 -3.19 28.52
N PHE A 57 -18.31 -3.79 27.42
CA PHE A 57 -18.58 -3.34 26.06
C PHE A 57 -19.39 -4.43 25.37
N SER A 58 -20.55 -4.10 24.84
CA SER A 58 -21.33 -5.00 23.98
C SER A 58 -21.41 -4.33 22.63
N VAL A 59 -20.73 -4.91 21.63
CA VAL A 59 -20.66 -4.33 20.29
C VAL A 59 -20.88 -5.41 19.24
N GLU A 60 -21.67 -5.08 18.23
CA GLU A 60 -21.88 -5.96 17.08
C GLU A 60 -20.69 -5.83 16.12
N LEU A 61 -20.09 -6.97 15.77
CA LEU A 61 -19.01 -7.04 14.79
C LEU A 61 -19.39 -7.97 13.63
N PRO A 62 -19.02 -7.62 12.39
CA PRO A 62 -19.21 -8.51 11.25
C PRO A 62 -18.45 -9.82 11.45
N SER A 63 -19.14 -10.94 11.19
CA SER A 63 -18.51 -12.25 11.24
C SER A 63 -17.57 -12.47 10.05
N ALA A 64 -16.57 -13.34 10.20
CA ALA A 64 -15.54 -13.60 9.20
C ALA A 64 -16.06 -14.26 7.91
N ASP A 65 -17.21 -14.95 7.99
CA ASP A 65 -17.90 -15.58 6.86
C ASP A 65 -18.63 -14.57 5.95
N GLN A 66 -18.82 -13.33 6.41
CA GLN A 66 -19.45 -12.29 5.62
C GLN A 66 -18.51 -11.74 4.53
N ALA A 67 -19.10 -11.21 3.45
CA ALA A 67 -18.38 -10.70 2.28
C ALA A 67 -17.78 -9.29 2.50
N TRP A 68 -16.81 -9.18 3.41
CA TRP A 68 -15.96 -8.00 3.58
C TRP A 68 -14.48 -8.39 3.47
N GLN A 69 -13.62 -7.42 3.21
CA GLN A 69 -12.17 -7.62 3.13
C GLN A 69 -11.41 -6.74 4.12
N VAL A 70 -11.92 -5.54 4.40
CA VAL A 70 -11.25 -4.59 5.28
C VAL A 70 -12.22 -4.04 6.30
N GLY A 71 -11.89 -4.20 7.57
CA GLY A 71 -12.61 -3.65 8.71
C GLY A 71 -11.78 -2.63 9.48
N MET A 72 -12.45 -1.81 10.29
CA MET A 72 -11.76 -0.86 11.14
C MET A 72 -12.47 -0.67 12.48
N ILE A 73 -11.72 -0.69 13.57
CA ILE A 73 -12.19 -0.34 14.91
C ILE A 73 -11.49 0.96 15.31
N VAL A 74 -12.26 2.04 15.46
CA VAL A 74 -11.75 3.36 15.80
C VAL A 74 -12.21 3.81 17.17
N GLY A 75 -11.40 4.63 17.83
CA GLY A 75 -11.80 5.29 19.06
C GLY A 75 -10.63 5.91 19.80
N GLU A 76 -10.94 6.81 20.72
CA GLU A 76 -9.94 7.53 21.50
C GLU A 76 -9.09 6.60 22.38
N SER A 77 -8.05 7.15 23.00
CA SER A 77 -7.31 6.39 24.00
C SER A 77 -8.23 6.06 25.18
N GLY A 78 -8.21 4.82 25.67
CA GLY A 78 -9.08 4.38 26.77
C GLY A 78 -10.53 4.02 26.39
N SER A 79 -10.91 4.05 25.10
CA SER A 79 -12.26 3.69 24.64
C SER A 79 -12.59 2.20 24.67
N GLY A 80 -11.62 1.33 25.00
CA GLY A 80 -11.81 -0.13 25.00
C GLY A 80 -11.58 -0.84 23.67
N LYS A 81 -11.15 -0.13 22.61
CA LYS A 81 -10.86 -0.71 21.27
C LYS A 81 -9.98 -1.96 21.30
N SER A 82 -8.89 -1.94 22.07
CA SER A 82 -7.96 -3.08 22.15
C SER A 82 -8.56 -4.25 22.93
N THR A 83 -9.49 -3.98 23.87
CA THR A 83 -10.23 -5.04 24.54
C THR A 83 -11.24 -5.70 23.60
N VAL A 84 -12.08 -4.90 22.94
CA VAL A 84 -13.04 -5.42 21.97
C VAL A 84 -12.33 -6.24 20.91
N ALA A 85 -11.22 -5.72 20.36
CA ALA A 85 -10.43 -6.45 19.38
C ALA A 85 -9.84 -7.76 19.95
N GLN A 86 -9.41 -7.77 21.22
CA GLN A 86 -8.90 -8.97 21.88
C GLN A 86 -9.98 -10.02 22.06
N ALA A 87 -11.19 -9.61 22.44
CA ALA A 87 -12.35 -10.49 22.61
C ALA A 87 -12.83 -11.06 21.27
N ALA A 88 -12.91 -10.22 20.22
CA ALA A 88 -13.38 -10.65 18.90
C ALA A 88 -12.37 -11.52 18.14
N TYR A 89 -11.08 -11.16 18.17
CA TYR A 89 -10.08 -11.75 17.27
C TYR A 89 -9.10 -12.69 17.99
N GLY A 90 -8.96 -12.62 19.32
CA GLY A 90 -8.12 -13.53 20.08
C GLY A 90 -6.69 -13.62 19.52
N ASN A 91 -6.30 -14.81 19.06
CA ASN A 91 -4.98 -15.09 18.47
C ASN A 91 -4.75 -14.47 17.08
N GLN A 92 -5.80 -13.91 16.47
CA GLN A 92 -5.75 -13.17 15.20
C GLN A 92 -5.39 -11.70 15.40
N LEU A 93 -5.45 -11.19 16.64
CA LEU A 93 -4.96 -9.87 17.00
C LEU A 93 -3.42 -9.85 17.05
N VAL A 94 -2.83 -8.94 16.31
CA VAL A 94 -1.40 -8.69 16.21
C VAL A 94 -1.11 -7.32 16.79
N ARG A 95 -0.22 -7.23 17.77
CA ARG A 95 0.27 -5.95 18.31
C ARG A 95 1.67 -5.62 17.81
N SER A 96 2.56 -6.59 17.87
CA SER A 96 3.94 -6.45 17.46
C SER A 96 4.56 -7.81 17.14
N PHE A 97 5.68 -7.78 16.42
CA PHE A 97 6.47 -8.97 16.14
C PHE A 97 7.85 -8.87 16.79
N ARG A 98 8.34 -10.02 17.24
CA ARG A 98 9.76 -10.19 17.56
C ARG A 98 10.52 -10.53 16.28
N TRP A 99 11.41 -9.64 15.86
CA TRP A 99 12.28 -9.85 14.71
C TRP A 99 13.66 -10.35 15.15
N PRO A 100 14.29 -11.27 14.39
CA PRO A 100 15.68 -11.66 14.65
C PRO A 100 16.59 -10.42 14.56
N ARG A 101 17.45 -10.23 15.56
CA ARG A 101 18.27 -9.01 15.66
C ARG A 101 19.39 -8.95 14.63
N GLU A 102 20.03 -10.08 14.38
CA GLU A 102 21.24 -10.20 13.56
C GLU A 102 20.97 -10.80 12.16
N ALA A 103 19.70 -10.97 11.78
CA ALA A 103 19.32 -11.49 10.46
C ALA A 103 18.71 -10.40 9.58
N ALA A 104 18.70 -10.61 8.26
CA ALA A 104 18.03 -9.69 7.35
C ALA A 104 16.51 -9.70 7.58
N LEU A 105 15.84 -8.62 7.19
CA LEU A 105 14.38 -8.52 7.30
C LEU A 105 13.69 -9.71 6.61
N VAL A 106 14.16 -10.12 5.43
CA VAL A 106 13.59 -11.25 4.69
C VAL A 106 13.68 -12.58 5.43
N ASP A 107 14.69 -12.76 6.28
CA ASP A 107 14.88 -13.99 7.06
C ASP A 107 13.94 -14.07 8.26
N GLY A 108 13.32 -12.95 8.64
CA GLY A 108 12.31 -12.90 9.72
C GLY A 108 10.92 -13.38 9.31
N PHE A 109 10.71 -13.67 8.02
CA PHE A 109 9.45 -14.22 7.51
C PHE A 109 9.36 -15.75 7.73
N PRO A 110 8.14 -16.34 7.78
CA PRO A 110 7.99 -17.78 7.94
C PRO A 110 8.77 -18.58 6.88
N SER A 111 9.52 -19.59 7.31
CA SER A 111 10.40 -20.41 6.45
C SER A 111 9.67 -21.16 5.33
N ARG A 112 8.35 -21.35 5.46
CA ARG A 112 7.50 -21.91 4.40
C ARG A 112 7.33 -21.01 3.18
N LEU A 113 7.67 -19.71 3.29
CA LEU A 113 7.55 -18.76 2.18
C LEU A 113 8.83 -18.76 1.35
N THR A 114 8.66 -18.79 0.03
CA THR A 114 9.76 -18.56 -0.90
C THR A 114 10.19 -17.09 -0.89
N ALA A 115 11.44 -16.81 -1.27
CA ALA A 115 11.93 -15.43 -1.42
C ALA A 115 11.04 -14.58 -2.35
N ARG A 116 10.48 -15.19 -3.40
CA ARG A 116 9.57 -14.52 -4.32
C ARG A 116 8.26 -14.11 -3.65
N GLU A 117 7.73 -14.94 -2.75
CA GLU A 117 6.52 -14.62 -1.99
C GLU A 117 6.78 -13.52 -0.97
N VAL A 118 7.90 -13.57 -0.24
CA VAL A 118 8.30 -12.51 0.70
C VAL A 118 8.41 -11.17 -0.02
N VAL A 119 9.11 -11.13 -1.16
CA VAL A 119 9.26 -9.92 -1.97
C VAL A 119 7.90 -9.40 -2.47
N ARG A 120 7.00 -10.30 -2.90
CA ARG A 120 5.64 -9.93 -3.32
C ARG A 120 4.86 -9.30 -2.16
N THR A 121 4.92 -9.90 -0.98
CA THR A 121 4.26 -9.40 0.23
C THR A 121 4.79 -8.03 0.63
N LEU A 122 6.11 -7.86 0.74
CA LEU A 122 6.75 -6.58 1.06
C LEU A 122 6.36 -5.48 0.06
N THR A 123 6.34 -5.82 -1.23
CA THR A 123 5.91 -4.88 -2.28
C THR A 123 4.43 -4.51 -2.15
N SER A 124 3.56 -5.45 -1.75
CA SER A 124 2.11 -5.23 -1.63
C SER A 124 1.74 -4.23 -0.53
N VAL A 125 2.55 -4.14 0.54
CA VAL A 125 2.38 -3.14 1.61
C VAL A 125 3.22 -1.88 1.39
N GLY A 126 3.78 -1.72 0.20
CA GLY A 126 4.57 -0.54 -0.18
C GLY A 126 6.01 -0.52 0.34
N LEU A 127 6.57 -1.61 0.87
CA LEU A 127 8.00 -1.68 1.19
C LEU A 127 8.78 -2.17 -0.04
N SER A 128 9.08 -1.27 -0.98
CA SER A 128 9.60 -1.60 -2.32
C SER A 128 11.10 -1.32 -2.50
N SER A 129 11.91 -1.55 -1.46
CA SER A 129 13.34 -1.25 -1.45
C SER A 129 14.17 -2.52 -1.16
N PRO A 130 14.83 -3.12 -2.18
CA PRO A 130 15.70 -4.28 -1.98
C PRO A 130 16.81 -4.10 -0.93
N PRO A 131 17.52 -2.95 -0.85
CA PRO A 131 18.48 -2.71 0.21
C PRO A 131 17.84 -2.76 1.61
N THR A 132 16.62 -2.26 1.76
CA THR A 132 15.88 -2.31 3.03
C THR A 132 15.56 -3.74 3.43
N TRP A 133 15.23 -4.61 2.48
CA TRP A 133 14.90 -6.02 2.74
C TRP A 133 16.10 -6.84 3.26
N CYS A 134 17.32 -6.44 2.88
CA CYS A 134 18.55 -7.09 3.31
C CYS A 134 19.13 -6.54 4.62
N LYS A 135 18.51 -5.50 5.21
CA LYS A 135 18.94 -4.93 6.49
C LYS A 135 18.23 -5.60 7.66
N PRO A 136 18.86 -5.65 8.85
CA PRO A 136 18.17 -6.05 10.07
C PRO A 136 16.99 -5.13 10.42
N TYR A 137 15.93 -5.69 11.01
CA TYR A 137 14.73 -4.91 11.35
C TYR A 137 15.03 -3.71 12.25
N HIS A 138 15.98 -3.84 13.19
CA HIS A 138 16.24 -2.79 14.18
C HIS A 138 16.80 -1.49 13.58
N VAL A 139 17.50 -1.55 12.44
CA VAL A 139 18.06 -0.36 11.75
C VAL A 139 17.07 0.34 10.82
N LEU A 140 15.88 -0.23 10.64
CA LEU A 140 14.85 0.33 9.78
C LEU A 140 14.23 1.60 10.39
N SER A 141 13.82 2.53 9.54
CA SER A 141 13.00 3.68 9.94
C SER A 141 11.64 3.23 10.47
N THR A 142 10.95 4.08 11.21
CA THR A 142 9.65 3.74 11.79
C THR A 142 8.60 3.40 10.74
N GLY A 143 8.59 4.10 9.60
CA GLY A 143 7.73 3.80 8.46
C GLY A 143 8.03 2.46 7.80
N GLU A 144 9.32 2.11 7.65
CA GLU A 144 9.74 0.81 7.12
C GLU A 144 9.38 -0.33 8.08
N LYS A 145 9.56 -0.12 9.40
CA LYS A 145 9.16 -1.08 10.45
C LYS A 145 7.66 -1.36 10.42
N PHE A 146 6.84 -0.31 10.35
CA PHE A 146 5.39 -0.42 10.22
C PHE A 146 4.98 -1.28 9.02
N ARG A 147 5.57 -1.03 7.83
CA ARG A 147 5.28 -1.84 6.64
C ARG A 147 5.80 -3.27 6.75
N ALA A 148 6.96 -3.48 7.38
CA ALA A 148 7.48 -4.81 7.65
C ALA A 148 6.55 -5.62 8.57
N ASP A 149 6.04 -5.00 9.64
CA ASP A 149 5.10 -5.64 10.57
C ASP A 149 3.77 -5.96 9.89
N LEU A 150 3.25 -5.05 9.06
CA LEU A 150 2.06 -5.32 8.23
C LEU A 150 2.29 -6.49 7.26
N ALA A 151 3.43 -6.52 6.57
CA ALA A 151 3.75 -7.64 5.68
C ALA A 151 3.82 -8.97 6.45
N ARG A 152 4.37 -8.96 7.66
CA ARG A 152 4.48 -10.17 8.48
C ARG A 152 3.12 -10.61 9.05
N SER A 153 2.22 -9.67 9.34
CA SER A 153 0.87 -10.00 9.84
C SER A 153 0.02 -10.70 8.78
N ILE A 154 0.03 -10.22 7.54
CA ILE A 154 -0.80 -10.76 6.46
C ILE A 154 -0.38 -12.16 5.98
N VAL A 155 0.87 -12.57 6.22
CA VAL A 155 1.36 -13.89 5.78
C VAL A 155 1.21 -14.99 6.85
N ARG A 156 0.57 -14.72 7.99
CA ARG A 156 0.40 -15.71 9.08
C ARG A 156 -0.44 -16.93 8.66
N GLY A 157 -1.24 -16.81 7.60
CA GLY A 157 -2.12 -17.89 7.14
C GLY A 157 -3.43 -17.97 7.93
N GLN A 158 -3.81 -16.89 8.60
CA GLN A 158 -5.11 -16.75 9.26
C GLN A 158 -6.11 -16.13 8.28
N PRO A 159 -7.41 -16.52 8.35
CA PRO A 159 -8.46 -15.95 7.50
C PRO A 159 -8.68 -14.48 7.82
N VAL A 160 -8.61 -14.09 9.09
CA VAL A 160 -8.68 -12.70 9.56
C VAL A 160 -7.36 -12.32 10.25
N VAL A 161 -6.91 -11.10 10.01
CA VAL A 161 -5.78 -10.49 10.70
C VAL A 161 -6.23 -9.15 11.26
N ALA A 162 -6.29 -9.04 12.58
CA ALA A 162 -6.54 -7.77 13.26
C ALA A 162 -5.21 -7.16 13.71
N PHE A 163 -4.96 -5.90 13.39
CA PHE A 163 -3.72 -5.19 13.71
C PHE A 163 -4.02 -4.08 14.73
N ASP A 164 -3.56 -4.29 15.96
CA ASP A 164 -3.67 -3.32 17.06
C ASP A 164 -2.69 -2.17 16.89
N GLU A 165 -3.06 -0.99 17.37
CA GLU A 165 -2.28 0.25 17.20
C GLU A 165 -1.90 0.56 15.74
N TYR A 166 -2.79 0.24 14.80
CA TYR A 166 -2.54 0.45 13.39
C TYR A 166 -2.19 1.92 13.11
N SER A 167 -1.04 2.14 12.46
CA SER A 167 -0.48 3.45 12.11
C SER A 167 -0.15 4.40 13.27
N SER A 168 -0.08 3.92 14.53
CA SER A 168 0.19 4.79 15.70
C SER A 168 1.61 5.37 15.71
N VAL A 169 2.59 4.58 15.24
CA VAL A 169 4.02 4.91 15.35
C VAL A 169 4.57 5.72 14.17
N VAL A 170 3.78 5.96 13.12
CA VAL A 170 4.24 6.62 11.89
C VAL A 170 3.65 8.03 11.76
N ASP A 171 4.29 8.86 10.93
CA ASP A 171 3.69 10.13 10.52
C ASP A 171 2.42 9.91 9.68
N ARG A 172 1.61 10.96 9.55
CA ARG A 172 0.28 10.88 8.91
C ARG A 172 0.37 10.57 7.42
N GLU A 173 1.40 11.04 6.74
CA GLU A 173 1.58 10.79 5.30
C GLU A 173 1.93 9.33 5.04
N THR A 174 2.89 8.78 5.80
CA THR A 174 3.26 7.36 5.78
C THR A 174 2.06 6.47 6.13
N ALA A 175 1.22 6.88 7.09
CA ALA A 175 -0.01 6.17 7.43
C ALA A 175 -0.97 6.11 6.24
N ARG A 176 -1.30 7.26 5.64
CA ARG A 176 -2.24 7.38 4.50
C ARG A 176 -1.79 6.54 3.31
N PHE A 177 -0.55 6.70 2.86
CA PHE A 177 -0.05 5.94 1.71
C PHE A 177 0.21 4.47 2.03
N GLY A 178 0.60 4.14 3.27
CA GLY A 178 0.68 2.76 3.73
C GLY A 178 -0.67 2.05 3.68
N SER A 179 -1.74 2.72 4.14
CA SER A 179 -3.11 2.22 4.06
C SER A 179 -3.61 2.05 2.62
N LEU A 180 -3.29 3.01 1.74
CA LEU A 180 -3.64 2.89 0.33
C LEU A 180 -2.90 1.75 -0.36
N ALA A 181 -1.61 1.54 -0.05
CA ALA A 181 -0.84 0.41 -0.56
C ALA A 181 -1.45 -0.92 -0.12
N LEU A 182 -1.76 -1.06 1.18
CA LEU A 182 -2.43 -2.24 1.74
C LEU A 182 -3.77 -2.53 1.03
N ARG A 183 -4.63 -1.52 0.91
CA ARG A 183 -5.93 -1.67 0.22
C ARG A 183 -5.76 -2.10 -1.24
N LYS A 184 -4.81 -1.51 -1.98
CA LYS A 184 -4.50 -1.93 -3.35
C LYS A 184 -3.96 -3.36 -3.42
N GLY A 185 -3.18 -3.79 -2.42
CA GLY A 185 -2.70 -5.17 -2.31
C GLY A 185 -3.85 -6.18 -2.15
N ILE A 186 -4.85 -5.84 -1.34
CA ILE A 186 -6.07 -6.63 -1.13
C ILE A 186 -6.93 -6.66 -2.41
N GLU A 187 -7.20 -5.51 -3.04
CA GLU A 187 -8.00 -5.41 -4.27
C GLU A 187 -7.38 -6.20 -5.45
N ARG A 188 -6.05 -6.34 -5.47
CA ARG A 188 -5.32 -7.11 -6.49
C ARG A 188 -5.24 -8.61 -6.20
N GLY A 189 -5.82 -9.08 -5.09
CA GLY A 189 -5.72 -10.47 -4.65
C GLY A 189 -4.30 -10.89 -4.24
N GLN A 190 -3.41 -9.93 -3.94
CA GLN A 190 -2.06 -10.22 -3.44
C GLN A 190 -2.09 -10.55 -1.95
N ILE A 191 -3.13 -10.09 -1.27
CA ILE A 191 -3.42 -10.30 0.15
C ILE A 191 -4.79 -10.97 0.21
N GLY A 192 -4.82 -12.22 0.66
CA GLY A 192 -6.02 -13.06 0.64
C GLY A 192 -6.78 -13.13 1.96
N CYS A 193 -6.26 -12.53 3.03
CA CYS A 193 -6.93 -12.48 4.32
C CYS A 193 -7.81 -11.25 4.45
N GLN A 194 -8.86 -11.36 5.27
CA GLN A 194 -9.58 -10.23 5.80
C GLN A 194 -8.68 -9.47 6.78
N PHE A 195 -8.70 -8.13 6.71
CA PHE A 195 -7.83 -7.29 7.52
C PHE A 195 -8.65 -6.34 8.39
N VAL A 196 -8.32 -6.22 9.67
CA VAL A 196 -8.97 -5.29 10.59
C VAL A 196 -7.94 -4.34 11.18
N ALA A 197 -8.09 -3.03 10.93
CA ALA A 197 -7.25 -2.01 11.55
C ALA A 197 -7.88 -1.54 12.88
N VAL A 198 -7.15 -1.64 13.98
CA VAL A 198 -7.58 -1.08 15.27
C VAL A 198 -6.71 0.14 15.57
N THR A 199 -7.30 1.33 15.62
CA THR A 199 -6.53 2.57 15.73
C THR A 199 -7.33 3.71 16.34
N CYS A 200 -6.65 4.74 16.85
CA CYS A 200 -7.29 6.01 17.19
C CYS A 200 -7.38 6.98 16.00
N HIS A 201 -6.70 6.66 14.89
CA HIS A 201 -6.54 7.57 13.76
C HIS A 201 -7.64 7.38 12.73
N GLN A 202 -8.58 8.32 12.66
CA GLN A 202 -9.65 8.29 11.65
C GLN A 202 -9.18 8.82 10.27
N ASP A 203 -8.04 9.53 10.21
CA ASP A 203 -7.55 10.14 8.97
C ASP A 203 -7.11 9.13 7.90
N VAL A 204 -6.89 7.86 8.28
CA VAL A 204 -6.59 6.76 7.35
C VAL A 204 -7.84 6.14 6.72
N ILE A 205 -9.05 6.42 7.22
CA ILE A 205 -10.32 5.85 6.73
C ILE A 205 -10.49 6.04 5.21
N PRO A 206 -10.31 7.24 4.61
CA PRO A 206 -10.48 7.43 3.17
C PRO A 206 -9.48 6.63 2.33
N TRP A 207 -8.33 6.29 2.90
CA TRP A 207 -7.21 5.65 2.21
C TRP A 207 -7.29 4.12 2.31
N LEU A 208 -7.57 3.62 3.51
CA LEU A 208 -7.76 2.20 3.78
C LEU A 208 -9.05 1.68 3.14
N ARG A 209 -10.08 2.53 3.01
CA ARG A 209 -11.40 2.19 2.47
C ARG A 209 -11.97 0.92 3.10
N PRO A 210 -12.18 0.93 4.43
CA PRO A 210 -12.79 -0.21 5.10
C PRO A 210 -14.23 -0.38 4.63
N ASP A 211 -14.69 -1.62 4.52
CA ASP A 211 -16.06 -1.98 4.21
C ASP A 211 -16.99 -1.69 5.40
N TRP A 212 -16.45 -1.75 6.62
CA TRP A 212 -17.13 -1.39 7.87
C TRP A 212 -16.20 -0.67 8.86
N VAL A 213 -16.77 0.22 9.66
CA VAL A 213 -16.08 0.96 10.73
C VAL A 213 -16.91 0.86 12.01
N LEU A 214 -16.31 0.36 13.10
CA LEU A 214 -16.85 0.43 14.44
C LEU A 214 -16.25 1.63 15.17
N ASP A 215 -17.07 2.64 15.49
CA ASP A 215 -16.65 3.77 16.33
C ASP A 215 -16.93 3.46 17.81
N MET A 216 -15.89 3.13 18.55
CA MET A 216 -15.94 2.81 19.99
C MET A 216 -16.35 3.99 20.86
N ASN A 217 -16.21 5.23 20.40
CA ASN A 217 -16.66 6.39 21.17
C ASN A 217 -18.19 6.50 21.13
N ARG A 218 -18.81 6.07 20.02
CA ARG A 218 -20.26 6.10 19.80
C ARG A 218 -20.93 4.75 20.06
N GLY A 219 -20.17 3.65 20.02
CA GLY A 219 -20.71 2.30 20.00
C GLY A 219 -21.40 1.94 18.68
N GLU A 220 -21.12 2.68 17.60
CA GLU A 220 -21.85 2.54 16.33
C GLU A 220 -21.01 1.80 15.28
N LEU A 221 -21.58 0.74 14.72
CA LEU A 221 -21.04 0.06 13.54
C LEU A 221 -21.66 0.65 12.27
N THR A 222 -20.80 1.05 11.33
CA THR A 222 -21.22 1.63 10.06
C THR A 222 -20.61 0.85 8.89
N TRP A 223 -21.46 0.39 7.98
CA TRP A 223 -21.05 -0.21 6.71
C TRP A 223 -20.98 0.87 5.62
N ARG A 224 -19.81 1.08 5.02
CA ARG A 224 -19.62 2.09 3.97
C ARG A 224 -18.58 1.62 2.96
N CYS A 225 -18.92 1.69 1.69
CA CYS A 225 -17.91 1.63 0.62
C CYS A 225 -17.44 3.06 0.31
N LEU A 226 -16.31 3.46 0.88
CA LEU A 226 -15.76 4.80 0.66
C LEU A 226 -15.03 4.89 -0.69
N ARG A 227 -15.28 5.98 -1.41
CA ARG A 227 -14.53 6.28 -2.64
C ARG A 227 -13.10 6.69 -2.29
N GLN A 228 -12.15 6.19 -3.08
CA GLN A 228 -10.75 6.57 -2.95
C GLN A 228 -10.59 8.08 -3.22
N PRO A 229 -9.78 8.79 -2.42
CA PRO A 229 -9.33 10.13 -2.77
C PRO A 229 -8.71 10.16 -4.16
N ARG A 230 -9.03 11.21 -4.94
CA ARG A 230 -8.37 11.47 -6.22
C ARG A 230 -6.95 11.95 -5.91
N LEU A 231 -5.97 11.28 -6.49
CA LEU A 231 -4.57 11.67 -6.42
C LEU A 231 -4.24 12.49 -7.67
N ASP A 232 -3.83 13.75 -7.47
CA ASP A 232 -3.39 14.64 -8.54
C ASP A 232 -1.87 14.58 -8.66
N LEU A 233 -1.39 13.72 -9.55
CA LEU A 233 0.04 13.59 -9.86
C LEU A 233 0.38 14.50 -11.04
N ARG A 234 1.13 15.57 -10.77
CA ARG A 234 1.59 16.52 -11.79
C ARG A 234 3.03 16.22 -12.18
N ILE A 235 3.31 16.10 -13.46
CA ILE A 235 4.64 15.76 -13.99
C ILE A 235 5.28 17.02 -14.56
N TYR A 236 6.49 17.34 -14.11
CA TYR A 236 7.26 18.48 -14.57
C TYR A 236 8.61 18.02 -15.12
N ALA A 237 9.06 18.66 -16.20
CA ALA A 237 10.46 18.58 -16.59
C ALA A 237 11.32 19.21 -15.48
N ALA A 238 12.42 18.57 -15.12
CA ALA A 238 13.29 18.98 -14.02
C ALA A 238 14.77 18.97 -14.44
N SER A 239 15.57 19.79 -13.78
CA SER A 239 17.03 19.70 -13.90
C SER A 239 17.53 18.46 -13.16
N ARG A 240 18.79 18.08 -13.44
CA ARG A 240 19.49 17.02 -12.71
C ARG A 240 19.65 17.33 -11.22
N ASP A 241 19.52 18.59 -10.81
CA ASP A 241 19.66 19.02 -9.41
C ASP A 241 18.54 18.50 -8.51
N ALA A 242 17.46 17.96 -9.08
CA ALA A 242 16.45 17.21 -8.34
C ALA A 242 16.95 15.82 -7.89
N TRP A 243 17.94 15.23 -8.57
CA TRP A 243 18.41 13.86 -8.33
C TRP A 243 18.92 13.56 -6.91
N PRO A 244 19.65 14.45 -6.20
CA PRO A 244 20.14 14.21 -4.85
C PRO A 244 19.06 13.78 -3.86
N LEU A 245 17.82 14.24 -4.03
CA LEU A 245 16.68 13.83 -3.19
C LEU A 245 16.29 12.35 -3.41
N PHE A 246 16.45 11.84 -4.63
CA PHE A 246 16.01 10.49 -5.03
C PHE A 246 17.16 9.47 -5.02
N ALA A 247 18.40 9.92 -5.18
CA ALA A 247 19.59 9.06 -5.27
C ALA A 247 19.73 8.06 -4.13
N PRO A 248 19.50 8.41 -2.84
CA PRO A 248 19.61 7.47 -1.72
C PRO A 248 18.59 6.34 -1.77
N HIS A 249 17.48 6.55 -2.47
CA HIS A 249 16.38 5.59 -2.58
C HIS A 249 16.46 4.74 -3.85
N HIS A 250 17.46 4.96 -4.71
CA HIS A 250 17.71 4.09 -5.85
C HIS A 250 18.46 2.82 -5.42
N TYR A 251 17.86 1.67 -5.72
CA TYR A 251 18.26 0.38 -5.15
C TYR A 251 19.59 -0.22 -5.68
N LEU A 252 20.20 0.36 -6.71
CA LEU A 252 21.45 -0.15 -7.30
C LEU A 252 22.60 0.83 -7.15
N ASP A 253 22.42 2.02 -7.71
CA ASP A 253 23.46 2.99 -7.99
C ASP A 253 22.92 4.41 -7.84
N GLY A 254 23.51 5.17 -6.92
CA GLY A 254 23.14 6.56 -6.65
C GLY A 254 23.63 7.54 -7.73
N GLN A 255 24.39 7.09 -8.73
CA GLN A 255 24.82 7.94 -9.83
C GLN A 255 23.73 8.08 -10.90
N LEU A 256 23.66 9.29 -11.47
CA LEU A 256 22.83 9.62 -12.62
C LEU A 256 23.69 10.21 -13.73
N ASN A 257 23.49 9.68 -14.94
CA ASN A 257 24.21 10.10 -16.14
C ASN A 257 23.99 11.61 -16.40
N PRO A 258 25.05 12.38 -16.68
CA PRO A 258 24.95 13.84 -16.87
C PRO A 258 23.98 14.28 -17.97
N CYS A 259 23.79 13.45 -19.01
CA CYS A 259 22.91 13.76 -20.14
C CYS A 259 21.45 13.29 -19.91
N ALA A 260 21.09 12.88 -18.70
CA ALA A 260 19.73 12.41 -18.41
C ALA A 260 18.72 13.55 -18.38
N ARG A 261 17.64 13.42 -19.16
CA ARG A 261 16.44 14.26 -19.02
C ARG A 261 15.67 13.78 -17.79
N CYS A 262 15.41 14.67 -16.85
CA CYS A 262 14.72 14.34 -15.60
C CYS A 262 13.28 14.85 -15.61
N PHE A 263 12.38 14.07 -15.04
CA PHE A 263 10.99 14.43 -14.82
C PHE A 263 10.63 14.14 -13.38
N VAL A 264 10.07 15.11 -12.68
CA VAL A 264 9.63 14.98 -11.28
C VAL A 264 8.10 14.96 -11.25
N GLY A 265 7.57 13.99 -10.51
CA GLY A 265 6.15 13.88 -10.19
C GLY A 265 5.89 14.51 -8.84
N MET A 266 5.02 15.51 -8.82
CA MET A 266 4.54 16.17 -7.61
C MET A 266 3.16 15.60 -7.25
N LEU A 267 3.02 15.18 -6.00
CA LEU A 267 1.75 14.75 -5.42
C LEU A 267 1.50 15.60 -4.17
N GLU A 268 0.33 16.23 -4.08
CA GLU A 268 0.02 17.18 -2.97
C GLU A 268 1.12 18.24 -2.79
N ASP A 269 1.62 18.79 -3.91
CA ASP A 269 2.72 19.77 -3.98
C ASP A 269 4.06 19.30 -3.37
N GLN A 270 4.23 17.98 -3.16
CA GLN A 270 5.46 17.38 -2.70
C GLN A 270 6.10 16.46 -3.76
N PRO A 271 7.44 16.42 -3.87
CA PRO A 271 8.12 15.53 -4.80
C PRO A 271 7.91 14.07 -4.38
N ALA A 272 7.20 13.29 -5.20
CA ALA A 272 6.86 11.90 -4.89
C ALA A 272 7.73 10.89 -5.65
N ALA A 273 8.09 11.22 -6.89
CA ALA A 273 8.86 10.32 -7.74
C ALA A 273 9.66 11.08 -8.82
N LEU A 274 10.70 10.42 -9.33
CA LEU A 274 11.52 10.92 -10.43
C LEU A 274 11.73 9.83 -11.48
N VAL A 275 11.58 10.21 -12.75
CA VAL A 275 11.94 9.42 -13.92
C VAL A 275 13.07 10.10 -14.66
N ALA A 276 14.13 9.35 -14.96
CA ALA A 276 15.25 9.85 -15.76
C ALA A 276 15.37 9.08 -17.07
N VAL A 277 15.48 9.81 -18.17
CA VAL A 277 15.45 9.30 -19.54
C VAL A 277 16.76 9.61 -20.23
N LEU A 278 17.27 8.63 -20.97
CA LEU A 278 18.45 8.78 -21.82
C LEU A 278 18.06 8.61 -23.28
N ASN A 279 18.68 9.40 -24.14
CA ASN A 279 18.59 9.18 -25.57
C ASN A 279 19.48 7.99 -25.94
N HIS A 280 18.99 7.16 -26.85
CA HIS A 280 19.88 6.34 -27.67
C HIS A 280 20.68 7.27 -28.61
N PHE A 281 21.67 6.73 -29.30
CA PHE A 281 22.43 7.46 -30.33
C PHE A 281 21.54 8.09 -31.42
N HIS A 282 20.27 7.67 -31.54
CA HIS A 282 19.24 8.31 -32.36
C HIS A 282 18.38 9.28 -31.52
N ARG A 283 18.25 10.53 -32.00
CA ARG A 283 17.58 11.65 -31.28
C ARG A 283 16.14 11.37 -30.83
N LYS A 284 15.38 10.53 -31.55
CA LYS A 284 13.96 10.22 -31.26
C LYS A 284 13.75 8.89 -30.53
N ARG A 285 14.81 8.27 -30.02
CA ARG A 285 14.73 6.97 -29.33
C ARG A 285 15.20 7.13 -27.90
N PHE A 286 14.36 6.76 -26.96
CA PHE A 286 14.55 6.99 -25.53
C PHE A 286 14.56 5.69 -24.75
N ARG A 287 15.40 5.67 -23.71
CA ARG A 287 15.45 4.64 -22.69
C ARG A 287 15.22 5.25 -21.33
N ILE A 288 14.20 4.78 -20.63
CA ILE A 288 13.97 5.10 -19.23
C ILE A 288 15.05 4.38 -18.41
N SER A 289 15.89 5.17 -17.78
CA SER A 289 17.14 4.75 -17.14
C SER A 289 17.04 4.67 -15.62
N ARG A 290 16.20 5.52 -15.01
CA ARG A 290 15.89 5.53 -13.59
C ARG A 290 14.40 5.77 -13.40
N LEU A 291 13.83 5.07 -12.44
CA LEU A 291 12.52 5.34 -11.86
C LEU A 291 12.69 5.17 -10.35
N VAL A 292 12.45 6.24 -9.60
CA VAL A 292 12.54 6.24 -8.14
C VAL A 292 11.27 6.84 -7.57
N THR A 293 10.72 6.21 -6.54
CA THR A 293 9.58 6.72 -5.77
C THR A 293 10.02 6.80 -4.31
N LEU A 294 9.81 7.96 -3.68
CA LEU A 294 10.20 8.16 -2.29
C LEU A 294 9.44 7.18 -1.38
N PRO A 295 10.04 6.75 -0.25
CA PRO A 295 9.48 5.71 0.61
C PRO A 295 8.00 5.91 0.97
N SER A 296 7.61 7.14 1.35
CA SER A 296 6.23 7.48 1.74
C SER A 296 5.21 7.08 0.66
N PHE A 297 5.53 7.29 -0.63
CA PHE A 297 4.63 7.08 -1.76
C PHE A 297 4.75 5.70 -2.44
N GLN A 298 5.51 4.77 -1.86
CA GLN A 298 5.65 3.42 -2.44
C GLN A 298 4.38 2.57 -2.24
N GLY A 299 4.12 1.67 -3.19
CA GLY A 299 2.94 0.77 -3.15
C GLY A 299 1.64 1.40 -3.67
N VAL A 300 1.55 2.72 -3.75
CA VAL A 300 0.32 3.41 -4.18
C VAL A 300 0.21 3.62 -5.69
N GLY A 301 1.24 3.25 -6.46
CA GLY A 301 1.23 3.29 -7.92
C GLY A 301 1.79 4.56 -8.55
N VAL A 302 2.36 5.49 -7.76
CA VAL A 302 3.00 6.72 -8.26
C VAL A 302 4.10 6.41 -9.28
N GLY A 303 4.97 5.44 -8.99
CA GLY A 303 6.06 5.08 -9.93
C GLY A 303 5.54 4.55 -11.28
N SER A 304 4.48 3.75 -11.27
CA SER A 304 3.81 3.29 -12.48
C SER A 304 3.18 4.44 -13.27
N ALA A 305 2.47 5.33 -12.59
CA ALA A 305 1.84 6.49 -13.21
C ALA A 305 2.89 7.46 -13.81
N MET A 306 4.01 7.66 -13.12
CA MET A 306 5.15 8.41 -13.64
C MET A 306 5.76 7.76 -14.89
N LEU A 307 5.92 6.43 -14.86
CA LEU A 307 6.44 5.66 -15.98
C LEU A 307 5.57 5.83 -17.23
N ASP A 308 4.25 5.67 -17.08
CA ASP A 308 3.28 5.80 -18.17
C ASP A 308 3.18 7.26 -18.65
N GLY A 309 3.08 8.21 -17.72
CA GLY A 309 2.94 9.64 -18.04
C GLY A 309 4.17 10.21 -18.76
N VAL A 310 5.39 9.87 -18.32
CA VAL A 310 6.60 10.31 -19.01
C VAL A 310 6.76 9.63 -20.36
N ALA A 311 6.35 8.36 -20.50
CA ALA A 311 6.35 7.69 -21.80
C ALA A 311 5.36 8.36 -22.76
N GLN A 312 4.16 8.72 -22.29
CA GLN A 312 3.19 9.47 -23.09
C GLN A 312 3.73 10.84 -23.51
N LEU A 313 4.27 11.63 -22.59
CA LEU A 313 4.88 12.94 -22.90
C LEU A 313 5.97 12.84 -23.99
N LEU A 314 6.83 11.83 -23.90
CA LEU A 314 7.86 11.61 -24.93
C LEU A 314 7.26 11.19 -26.27
N ALA A 315 6.18 10.38 -26.26
CA ALA A 315 5.49 9.96 -27.47
C ALA A 315 4.81 11.16 -28.15
N ASP A 316 4.19 12.04 -27.38
CA ASP A 316 3.58 13.30 -27.86
C ASP A 316 4.64 14.24 -28.44
N ASP A 317 5.84 14.27 -27.86
CA ASP A 317 7.03 14.96 -28.40
C ASP A 317 7.63 14.29 -29.66
N GLY A 318 7.00 13.23 -30.18
CA GLY A 318 7.40 12.55 -31.42
C GLY A 318 8.49 11.49 -31.25
N ALA A 319 8.59 10.86 -30.08
CA ALA A 319 9.46 9.70 -29.87
C ALA A 319 9.05 8.50 -30.75
N GLU A 320 10.02 7.90 -31.44
CA GLU A 320 9.82 6.69 -32.26
C GLU A 320 9.93 5.40 -31.43
N LEU A 321 10.67 5.47 -30.32
CA LEU A 321 10.93 4.31 -29.46
C LEU A 321 11.13 4.76 -28.03
N ILE A 322 10.36 4.18 -27.11
CA ILE A 322 10.56 4.34 -25.67
C ILE A 322 10.68 2.95 -25.06
N THR A 323 11.74 2.73 -24.30
CA THR A 323 11.99 1.43 -23.66
C THR A 323 12.32 1.58 -22.19
N ILE A 324 11.97 0.56 -21.40
CA ILE A 324 12.45 0.40 -20.03
C ILE A 324 12.99 -1.02 -19.87
N SER A 325 14.16 -1.14 -19.24
CA SER A 325 14.75 -2.43 -18.88
C SER A 325 14.92 -2.48 -17.38
N GLY A 326 14.27 -3.46 -16.73
CA GLY A 326 14.27 -3.57 -15.28
C GLY A 326 14.15 -5.01 -14.80
N SER A 327 14.62 -5.25 -13.57
CA SER A 327 14.40 -6.50 -12.84
C SER A 327 13.49 -6.30 -11.62
N HIS A 328 13.03 -5.07 -11.37
CA HIS A 328 12.27 -4.76 -10.17
C HIS A 328 10.86 -5.36 -10.30
N PRO A 329 10.39 -6.19 -9.36
CA PRO A 329 9.12 -6.91 -9.48
C PRO A 329 7.92 -5.99 -9.75
N ALA A 330 7.87 -4.82 -9.11
CA ALA A 330 6.79 -3.85 -9.32
C ALA A 330 6.72 -3.32 -10.77
N ILE A 331 7.87 -3.03 -11.40
CA ILE A 331 7.93 -2.54 -12.78
C ILE A 331 7.52 -3.66 -13.74
N VAL A 332 8.06 -4.86 -13.55
CA VAL A 332 7.74 -6.02 -14.40
C VAL A 332 6.25 -6.38 -14.29
N ALA A 333 5.69 -6.38 -13.09
CA ALA A 333 4.28 -6.65 -12.87
C ALA A 333 3.37 -5.57 -13.48
N HIS A 334 3.78 -4.29 -13.41
CA HIS A 334 3.08 -3.19 -14.06
C HIS A 334 3.09 -3.34 -15.59
N ALA A 335 4.28 -3.46 -16.19
CA ALA A 335 4.44 -3.52 -17.63
C ALA A 335 3.80 -4.76 -18.27
N ASN A 336 3.69 -5.88 -17.55
CA ASN A 336 2.95 -7.05 -18.03
C ASN A 336 1.43 -6.89 -17.98
N ARG A 337 0.90 -6.03 -17.10
CA ARG A 337 -0.54 -5.81 -16.94
C ARG A 337 -1.04 -4.66 -17.83
N SER A 338 -0.21 -3.64 -18.02
CA SER A 338 -0.60 -2.45 -18.78
C SER A 338 -0.72 -2.78 -20.26
N PRO A 339 -1.82 -2.40 -20.93
CA PRO A 339 -1.97 -2.57 -22.38
C PRO A 339 -1.04 -1.63 -23.18
N GLN A 340 -0.42 -0.65 -22.52
CA GLN A 340 0.46 0.34 -23.17
C GLN A 340 1.92 -0.10 -23.26
N TRP A 341 2.27 -1.23 -22.63
CA TRP A 341 3.62 -1.78 -22.63
C TRP A 341 3.64 -3.16 -23.27
N GLN A 342 4.57 -3.36 -24.19
CA GLN A 342 4.81 -4.63 -24.84
C GLN A 342 6.13 -5.24 -24.36
N PHE A 343 6.09 -6.50 -23.93
CA PHE A 343 7.31 -7.25 -23.65
C PHE A 343 8.14 -7.40 -24.93
N SER A 344 9.42 -7.05 -24.85
CA SER A 344 10.34 -7.09 -25.99
C SER A 344 11.41 -8.16 -25.84
N LYS A 345 12.07 -8.24 -24.68
CA LYS A 345 13.23 -9.14 -24.50
C LYS A 345 13.48 -9.48 -23.03
N LEU A 346 13.93 -10.71 -22.76
CA LEU A 346 14.47 -11.13 -21.47
C LEU A 346 15.96 -11.47 -21.61
N LEU A 347 16.80 -10.84 -20.80
CA LEU A 347 18.21 -11.18 -20.65
C LEU A 347 18.38 -11.93 -19.33
N LYS A 348 18.47 -13.27 -19.37
CA LYS A 348 18.52 -14.12 -18.16
C LYS A 348 19.73 -13.82 -17.26
N THR A 349 20.88 -13.50 -17.84
CA THR A 349 22.13 -13.18 -17.13
C THR A 349 22.46 -11.69 -17.14
N GLY A 350 21.52 -10.87 -17.59
CA GLY A 350 21.68 -9.43 -17.72
C GLY A 350 22.66 -9.05 -18.84
N ARG A 351 23.25 -7.85 -18.72
CA ARG A 351 24.20 -7.31 -19.69
C ARG A 351 25.52 -7.03 -18.99
N LYS A 352 26.61 -7.54 -19.56
CA LYS A 352 27.96 -7.13 -19.17
C LYS A 352 28.14 -5.64 -19.48
N GLY A 353 29.00 -4.98 -18.72
CA GLY A 353 29.41 -3.63 -19.07
C GLY A 353 30.05 -3.61 -20.46
N SER A 354 29.84 -2.52 -21.19
CA SER A 354 30.44 -2.32 -22.51
C SER A 354 30.73 -0.83 -22.71
N GLY A 355 31.95 -0.50 -23.15
CA GLY A 355 32.37 0.87 -23.45
C GLY A 355 33.36 1.47 -22.45
N MET A 356 33.76 2.72 -22.69
CA MET A 356 34.88 3.40 -22.01
C MET A 356 34.64 3.70 -20.52
N PHE A 357 33.40 3.57 -20.02
CA PHE A 357 33.01 3.84 -18.63
C PHE A 357 32.57 2.56 -17.88
N GLN A 358 33.15 1.41 -18.22
CA GLN A 358 32.70 0.10 -17.74
C GLN A 358 32.77 -0.05 -16.21
N ASP A 359 33.76 0.58 -15.57
CA ASP A 359 34.03 0.45 -14.13
C ASP A 359 33.29 1.48 -13.26
N GLN A 360 32.69 2.51 -13.88
CA GLN A 360 32.04 3.61 -13.14
C GLN A 360 30.55 3.36 -12.87
N TRP A 361 29.93 2.39 -13.55
CA TRP A 361 28.47 2.18 -13.49
C TRP A 361 28.12 0.74 -13.18
N LYS A 362 27.21 0.52 -12.23
CA LYS A 362 26.70 -0.84 -11.97
C LYS A 362 25.86 -1.33 -13.14
N THR A 363 26.20 -2.53 -13.62
CA THR A 363 25.51 -3.19 -14.73
C THR A 363 24.48 -4.20 -14.23
N SER A 364 23.75 -4.85 -15.14
CA SER A 364 22.82 -5.92 -14.78
C SER A 364 23.44 -7.31 -14.81
N GLN A 365 24.76 -7.43 -15.01
CA GLN A 365 25.45 -8.71 -15.05
C GLN A 365 25.11 -9.58 -13.84
N GLY A 366 24.70 -10.83 -14.10
CA GLY A 366 24.31 -11.79 -13.06
C GLY A 366 22.83 -11.70 -12.64
N ARG A 367 22.03 -10.82 -13.24
CA ARG A 367 20.62 -10.62 -12.91
C ARG A 367 19.72 -10.63 -14.14
N ALA A 368 18.60 -11.34 -14.06
CA ALA A 368 17.60 -11.34 -15.12
C ALA A 368 16.99 -9.94 -15.32
N VAL A 369 16.95 -9.47 -16.57
CA VAL A 369 16.37 -8.16 -16.93
C VAL A 369 15.37 -8.32 -18.05
N ALA A 370 14.13 -7.91 -17.79
CA ALA A 370 13.09 -7.81 -18.79
C ALA A 370 13.10 -6.40 -19.40
N THR A 371 12.92 -6.34 -20.71
CA THR A 371 12.81 -5.09 -21.49
C THR A 371 11.41 -5.00 -22.06
N PHE A 372 10.81 -3.83 -21.87
CA PHE A 372 9.49 -3.47 -22.35
C PHE A 372 9.60 -2.25 -23.26
N ARG A 373 8.76 -2.23 -24.30
CA ARG A 373 8.60 -1.12 -25.24
C ARG A 373 7.24 -0.48 -24.99
N TRP A 374 7.20 0.85 -24.99
CA TRP A 374 5.95 1.60 -25.03
C TRP A 374 5.28 1.44 -26.39
N ILE A 375 3.98 1.14 -26.40
CA ILE A 375 3.16 1.03 -27.62
C ILE A 375 1.99 2.02 -27.64
N GLY A 376 1.81 2.82 -26.58
CA GLY A 376 0.71 3.77 -26.45
C GLY A 376 -0.62 3.10 -26.10
N SER A 377 -1.64 3.91 -25.86
CA SER A 377 -3.01 3.41 -25.66
C SER A 377 -3.54 2.82 -26.97
N PRO A 378 -4.18 1.64 -26.98
CA PRO A 378 -4.94 1.16 -28.11
C PRO A 378 -6.25 1.96 -28.25
N GLU A 379 -6.14 3.25 -28.62
CA GLU A 379 -7.15 4.14 -29.19
C GLU A 379 -6.63 5.59 -29.17
N SER A 380 -5.89 5.94 -30.23
CA SER A 380 -5.81 7.32 -30.74
C SER A 380 -5.49 7.33 -32.24
N THR A 381 -5.99 6.32 -32.97
CA THR A 381 -6.20 6.40 -34.41
C THR A 381 -7.66 6.73 -34.64
N PHE A 382 -8.05 7.99 -34.49
CA PHE A 382 -9.07 8.65 -35.31
C PHE A 382 -9.12 10.15 -34.98
N ALA A 383 -9.24 10.94 -36.04
CA ALA A 383 -9.60 12.36 -36.08
C ALA A 383 -8.59 13.38 -35.53
N ASN A 384 -7.58 13.70 -36.36
CA ASN A 384 -7.26 15.11 -36.58
C ASN A 384 -7.12 15.38 -38.09
N ARG A 385 -8.25 15.23 -38.80
CA ARG A 385 -8.55 16.04 -39.98
C ARG A 385 -9.44 17.17 -39.50
N ASN A 386 -8.87 18.36 -39.38
CA ASN A 386 -9.49 19.61 -39.79
C ASN A 386 -8.43 20.73 -39.77
N HIS A 387 -7.90 21.00 -40.97
CA HIS A 387 -7.82 22.35 -41.56
C HIS A 387 -8.86 23.31 -40.95
N LEU A 388 -8.62 24.59 -40.63
CA LEU A 388 -7.89 25.75 -41.21
C LEU A 388 -8.04 26.92 -40.17
N PRO A 389 -7.69 28.20 -40.44
CA PRO A 389 -6.51 28.81 -41.05
C PRO A 389 -5.88 29.92 -40.17
N GLN A 390 -4.61 30.24 -40.37
CA GLN A 390 -4.13 31.53 -40.91
C GLN A 390 -2.69 31.38 -41.39
#